data_AF-A0A834ZC05-F1
#
_entry.id   AF-A0A834ZC05-F1
#
_cell.length_a   1.000
_cell.length_b   1.000
_cell.length_c   1.000
_cell.angle_alpha   90.00
_cell.angle_beta   90.00
_cell.angle_gamma   90.00
#
_symmetry.space_group_name_H-M   'P 1'
#
loop_
_entity.id
_entity.type
_entity.pdbx_description
1 polymer ?
#
loop_
_entity_poly.entity_id
_entity_poly.type
_entity_poly.pdbx_seq_one_letter_code
_entity_poly.pdbx_strand_id
1 'polypeptide(L)'
;MENIHSGCQSSHHTVPVPDDPTPLVSSSLLSTTGVTSSPLTQTAEGDPCPAVEALQISGEAFPGREIQACGYSINGTTNCYFAWLRCSEDGSVYRIEGADQATYLVTADDVDSYLAIEVQPMDDRKRKGKVVKVFANEKKKITWVCSNFSNFLIAAEELPVH
;
A
#
# COMPACT_ATOMS: atom_id res chain seq x y z
N MET A 1 -13.01 -8.23 8.68
CA MET A 1 -11.63 -7.71 8.59
C MET A 1 -10.89 -8.74 7.76
N GLU A 2 -10.80 -8.52 6.45
CA GLU A 2 -10.17 -9.49 5.54
C GLU A 2 -8.74 -9.02 5.29
N ASN A 3 -7.79 -9.88 5.69
CA ASN A 3 -6.36 -9.64 5.55
C ASN A 3 -5.98 -9.65 4.07
N ILE A 4 -4.94 -8.88 3.73
CA ILE A 4 -4.28 -8.92 2.41
C ILE A 4 -3.55 -10.27 2.29
N HIS A 5 -4.26 -11.35 1.93
CA HIS A 5 -3.68 -12.70 1.84
C HIS A 5 -2.96 -12.90 0.51
N SER A 6 -1.64 -13.02 0.57
CA SER A 6 -0.77 -13.46 -0.52
C SER A 6 -0.85 -14.99 -0.65
N GLY A 7 -1.61 -15.49 -1.62
CA GLY A 7 -1.73 -16.93 -1.91
C GLY A 7 -1.09 -17.30 -3.25
N CYS A 8 0.13 -17.82 -3.24
CA CYS A 8 0.79 -18.40 -4.41
C CYS A 8 0.39 -19.89 -4.53
N GLN A 9 -0.24 -20.29 -5.64
CA GLN A 9 -0.20 -21.68 -6.11
C GLN A 9 -0.03 -21.73 -7.64
N SER A 10 1.02 -22.44 -8.04
CA SER A 10 1.43 -22.79 -9.41
C SER A 10 0.50 -23.85 -10.02
N SER A 11 0.22 -23.79 -11.33
CA SER A 11 0.23 -25.00 -12.19
C SER A 11 0.14 -24.70 -13.71
N HIS A 12 1.25 -25.01 -14.39
CA HIS A 12 1.47 -25.79 -15.63
C HIS A 12 0.71 -25.53 -16.96
N HIS A 13 1.54 -25.50 -18.01
CA HIS A 13 1.32 -25.43 -19.46
C HIS A 13 0.21 -26.30 -20.07
N THR A 14 -0.38 -25.83 -21.19
CA THR A 14 -0.29 -26.48 -22.52
C THR A 14 -0.77 -25.51 -23.61
N VAL A 15 0.02 -25.37 -24.68
CA VAL A 15 -0.32 -24.63 -25.92
C VAL A 15 -0.68 -25.67 -27.00
N PRO A 16 -1.70 -25.43 -27.84
CA PRO A 16 -1.78 -26.08 -29.15
C PRO A 16 -1.57 -25.08 -30.31
N VAL A 17 -0.87 -25.59 -31.31
CA VAL A 17 -0.45 -25.03 -32.60
C VAL A 17 -1.63 -24.59 -33.50
N PRO A 18 -1.50 -23.52 -34.33
CA PRO A 18 -2.46 -23.21 -35.39
C PRO A 18 -1.96 -23.73 -36.75
N ASP A 19 -2.79 -24.51 -37.47
CA ASP A 19 -2.52 -24.88 -38.85
C ASP A 19 -3.68 -24.53 -39.80
N ASP A 20 -3.23 -23.95 -40.90
CA ASP A 20 -3.74 -23.84 -42.27
C ASP A 20 -4.57 -22.60 -42.74
N PRO A 21 -4.16 -21.96 -43.86
CA PRO A 21 -4.79 -20.78 -44.43
C PRO A 21 -5.71 -21.12 -45.62
N THR A 22 -6.59 -20.20 -46.00
CA THR A 22 -7.07 -20.15 -47.39
C THR A 22 -7.48 -18.73 -47.78
N PRO A 23 -7.06 -18.24 -48.97
CA PRO A 23 -7.33 -16.88 -49.45
C PRO A 23 -8.63 -16.83 -50.27
N LEU A 24 -8.93 -15.64 -50.82
CA LEU A 24 -9.95 -15.25 -51.83
C LEU A 24 -10.96 -14.25 -51.23
N VAL A 25 -11.30 -13.10 -51.81
CA VAL A 25 -11.14 -12.53 -53.15
C VAL A 25 -11.20 -11.00 -53.02
N SER A 26 -10.52 -10.30 -53.93
CA SER A 26 -10.61 -8.85 -54.09
C SER A 26 -11.83 -8.48 -54.95
N SER A 27 -12.64 -7.54 -54.49
CA SER A 27 -13.65 -6.86 -55.31
C SER A 27 -13.66 -5.36 -54.98
N SER A 28 -13.34 -4.54 -55.99
CA SER A 28 -13.16 -3.10 -55.90
C SER A 28 -14.48 -2.32 -56.03
N LEU A 29 -14.60 -1.28 -55.17
CA LEU A 29 -15.20 0.06 -55.35
C LEU A 29 -16.68 0.25 -55.75
N LEU A 30 -17.44 0.98 -54.91
CA LEU A 30 -18.12 2.23 -55.30
C LEU A 30 -18.48 3.10 -54.07
N SER A 31 -18.36 4.42 -54.24
CA SER A 31 -18.53 5.50 -53.27
C SER A 31 -19.98 5.74 -52.81
N THR A 32 -20.18 6.18 -51.56
CA THR A 32 -21.29 7.10 -51.24
C THR A 32 -20.93 8.04 -50.09
N THR A 33 -21.16 9.33 -50.33
CA THR A 33 -21.16 10.41 -49.35
C THR A 33 -22.18 10.10 -48.25
N GLY A 34 -21.77 10.23 -46.99
CA GLY A 34 -22.69 10.08 -45.86
C GLY A 34 -21.98 10.35 -44.54
N VAL A 35 -22.17 11.57 -44.02
CA VAL A 35 -21.88 12.05 -42.67
C VAL A 35 -20.81 11.27 -41.89
N THR A 36 -19.66 11.91 -41.69
CA THR A 36 -18.72 11.56 -40.62
C THR A 36 -19.44 11.74 -39.27
N SER A 37 -20.30 10.80 -38.91
CA SER A 37 -20.44 10.39 -37.53
C SER A 37 -19.14 9.69 -37.24
N SER A 38 -18.14 10.47 -36.82
CA SER A 38 -16.98 9.89 -36.15
C SER A 38 -17.57 8.97 -35.10
N PRO A 39 -17.31 7.65 -35.13
CA PRO A 39 -17.51 6.89 -33.91
C PRO A 39 -16.66 7.65 -32.89
N LEU A 40 -17.29 8.20 -31.86
CA LEU A 40 -16.55 8.63 -30.68
C LEU A 40 -15.67 7.44 -30.38
N THR A 41 -14.37 7.60 -30.58
CA THR A 41 -13.38 6.67 -30.09
C THR A 41 -13.69 6.62 -28.62
N GLN A 42 -14.47 5.62 -28.21
CA GLN A 42 -14.67 5.29 -26.82
C GLN A 42 -13.25 5.09 -26.37
N THR A 43 -12.74 6.08 -25.64
CA THR A 43 -11.41 6.01 -25.06
C THR A 43 -11.38 4.65 -24.41
N ALA A 44 -10.62 3.73 -25.00
CA ALA A 44 -10.28 2.49 -24.36
C ALA A 44 -9.42 2.95 -23.21
N GLU A 45 -10.07 3.36 -22.11
CA GLU A 45 -9.43 3.54 -20.84
C GLU A 45 -8.88 2.15 -20.55
N GLY A 46 -7.59 1.99 -20.83
CA GLY A 46 -6.94 0.71 -20.70
C GLY A 46 -7.17 0.17 -19.29
N ASP A 47 -7.13 -1.15 -19.15
CA ASP A 47 -7.24 -1.84 -17.87
C ASP A 47 -6.45 -1.09 -16.77
N PRO A 48 -7.10 -0.58 -15.70
CA PRO A 48 -6.48 0.31 -14.74
C PRO A 48 -5.29 -0.35 -14.04
N CYS A 49 -4.31 0.46 -13.61
CA CYS A 49 -3.20 -0.07 -12.83
C CYS A 49 -3.66 -0.59 -11.46
N PRO A 50 -2.96 -1.60 -10.91
CA PRO A 50 -3.23 -2.10 -9.57
C PRO A 50 -3.18 -0.97 -8.54
N ALA A 51 -4.08 -0.98 -7.57
CA ALA A 51 -4.18 0.05 -6.54
C ALA A 51 -4.66 -0.53 -5.20
N VAL A 52 -4.50 0.27 -4.14
CA VAL A 52 -5.04 0.02 -2.81
C VAL A 52 -5.99 1.15 -2.43
N GLU A 53 -7.17 0.79 -1.94
CA GLU A 53 -8.18 1.72 -1.44
C GLU A 53 -8.25 1.67 0.09
N ALA A 54 -8.63 2.80 0.71
CA ALA A 54 -8.81 2.93 2.16
C ALA A 54 -7.61 2.43 2.99
N LEU A 55 -6.39 2.69 2.49
CA LEU A 55 -5.17 2.37 3.22
C LEU A 55 -5.17 3.10 4.57
N GLN A 56 -4.93 2.36 5.64
CA GLN A 56 -4.85 2.85 7.01
C GLN A 56 -3.87 1.99 7.81
N ILE A 57 -3.46 2.47 8.98
CA ILE A 57 -2.68 1.70 9.95
C ILE A 57 -3.58 1.41 11.14
N SER A 58 -3.69 0.12 11.48
CA SER A 58 -4.41 -0.38 12.64
C SER A 58 -3.44 -0.74 13.77
N GLY A 59 -3.94 -0.71 15.00
CA GLY A 59 -3.15 -0.94 16.22
C GLY A 59 -2.69 0.35 16.89
N GLU A 60 -2.11 0.18 18.08
CA GLU A 60 -1.59 1.30 18.88
C GLU A 60 -0.11 1.50 18.55
N ALA A 61 0.25 2.67 18.02
CA ALA A 61 1.62 2.96 17.63
C ALA A 61 2.49 3.38 18.83
N PHE A 62 2.70 2.45 19.76
CA PHE A 62 3.55 2.62 20.94
C PHE A 62 4.71 1.63 20.89
N PRO A 63 5.90 2.01 21.38
CA PRO A 63 7.03 1.09 21.45
C PRO A 63 6.64 -0.24 22.13
N GLY A 64 6.99 -1.36 21.50
CA GLY A 64 6.65 -2.72 21.94
C GLY A 64 5.29 -3.24 21.46
N ARG A 65 4.53 -2.46 20.69
CA ARG A 65 3.28 -2.90 20.06
C ARG A 65 3.46 -3.16 18.57
N GLU A 66 2.78 -4.18 18.08
CA GLU A 66 2.64 -4.41 16.64
C GLU A 66 1.52 -3.53 16.09
N ILE A 67 1.78 -2.92 14.94
CA ILE A 67 0.82 -2.20 14.11
C ILE A 67 0.77 -2.83 12.72
N GLN A 68 -0.35 -2.65 12.02
CA GLN A 68 -0.58 -3.32 10.75
C GLN A 68 -1.21 -2.37 9.73
N ALA A 69 -0.66 -2.35 8.52
CA ALA A 69 -1.27 -1.71 7.36
C ALA A 69 -2.45 -2.54 6.83
N CYS A 70 -3.59 -1.86 6.66
CA CYS A 70 -4.86 -2.43 6.25
C CYS A 70 -5.43 -1.62 5.08
N GLY A 71 -6.12 -2.27 4.15
CA GLY A 71 -6.75 -1.62 3.00
C GLY A 71 -7.34 -2.67 2.06
N TYR A 72 -7.97 -2.22 0.97
CA TYR A 72 -8.61 -3.08 -0.02
C TYR A 72 -7.81 -3.09 -1.31
N SER A 73 -7.43 -4.28 -1.78
CA SER A 73 -6.83 -4.48 -3.10
C SER A 73 -7.87 -4.24 -4.19
N ILE A 74 -7.59 -3.32 -5.11
CA ILE A 74 -8.46 -3.03 -6.26
C ILE A 74 -7.65 -3.16 -7.57
N ASN A 75 -8.36 -3.16 -8.70
CA ASN A 75 -7.77 -3.18 -10.05
C ASN A 75 -6.77 -4.33 -10.28
N GLY A 76 -7.10 -5.53 -9.80
CA GLY A 76 -6.26 -6.72 -10.00
C GLY A 76 -4.95 -6.74 -9.22
N THR A 77 -4.84 -5.97 -8.13
CA THR A 77 -3.70 -6.06 -7.20
C THR A 77 -3.60 -7.45 -6.60
N THR A 78 -2.45 -8.11 -6.77
CA THR A 78 -2.17 -9.44 -6.21
C THR A 78 -1.06 -9.42 -5.16
N ASN A 79 -0.22 -8.38 -5.15
CA ASN A 79 0.82 -8.19 -4.15
C ASN A 79 1.09 -6.71 -3.88
N CYS A 80 1.77 -6.40 -2.78
CA CYS A 80 2.16 -5.06 -2.38
C CYS A 80 3.63 -5.05 -1.93
N TYR A 81 4.36 -4.00 -2.28
CA TYR A 81 5.63 -3.67 -1.61
C TYR A 81 5.34 -2.75 -0.43
N PHE A 82 5.83 -3.13 0.75
CA PHE A 82 5.67 -2.35 1.97
C PHE A 82 6.98 -1.67 2.35
N ALA A 83 6.86 -0.52 3.00
CA ALA A 83 7.97 0.31 3.40
C ALA A 83 7.60 1.12 4.64
N TRP A 84 8.10 0.71 5.80
CA TRP A 84 7.97 1.54 6.99
C TRP A 84 8.99 2.67 6.98
N LEU A 85 8.54 3.86 7.38
CA LEU A 85 9.28 5.10 7.29
C LEU A 85 9.28 5.82 8.64
N ARG A 86 10.45 6.31 9.03
CA ARG A 86 10.63 7.27 10.13
C ARG A 86 10.77 8.66 9.53
N CYS A 87 9.82 9.54 9.83
CA CYS A 87 9.85 10.92 9.38
C CYS A 87 10.17 11.84 10.56
N SER A 88 11.10 12.75 10.36
CA SER A 88 11.49 13.78 11.33
C SER A 88 10.64 15.04 11.14
N GLU A 89 10.62 15.91 12.15
CA GLU A 89 9.87 17.18 12.11
C GLU A 89 10.43 18.20 11.11
N ASP A 90 11.72 18.07 10.77
CA ASP A 90 12.39 18.84 9.71
C ASP A 90 11.97 18.40 8.28
N GLY A 91 11.14 17.36 8.16
CA GLY A 91 10.69 16.79 6.89
C GLY A 91 11.58 15.70 6.32
N SER A 92 12.71 15.37 6.99
CA SER A 92 13.56 14.25 6.61
C SER A 92 12.79 12.93 6.73
N VAL A 93 12.97 12.02 5.76
CA VAL A 93 12.28 10.73 5.72
C VAL A 93 13.31 9.62 5.54
N TYR A 94 13.28 8.65 6.45
CA TYR A 94 14.18 7.50 6.46
C TYR A 94 13.37 6.22 6.31
N ARG A 95 13.77 5.36 5.38
CA ARG A 95 13.24 3.99 5.31
C ARG A 95 13.83 3.16 6.44
N ILE A 96 12.98 2.43 7.14
CA ILE A 96 13.40 1.49 8.18
C ILE A 96 13.85 0.20 7.50
N GLU A 97 15.11 -0.18 7.71
CA GLU A 97 15.71 -1.37 7.10
C GLU A 97 15.03 -2.64 7.61
N GLY A 98 14.77 -3.60 6.72
CA GLY A 98 14.11 -4.87 7.05
C GLY A 98 12.62 -4.78 7.37
N ALA A 99 12.04 -3.58 7.44
CA ALA A 99 10.61 -3.37 7.67
C ALA A 99 9.83 -3.32 6.35
N ASP A 100 9.74 -4.46 5.67
CA ASP A 100 9.13 -4.65 4.34
C ASP A 100 7.84 -5.48 4.36
N GLN A 101 7.27 -5.68 5.56
CA GLN A 101 6.01 -6.39 5.79
C GLN A 101 4.86 -5.42 6.07
N ALA A 102 3.63 -5.93 5.94
CA ALA A 102 2.42 -5.18 6.29
C ALA A 102 2.32 -4.91 7.81
N THR A 103 2.94 -5.76 8.64
CA THR A 103 3.05 -5.59 10.09
C THR A 103 4.39 -4.96 10.46
N TYR A 104 4.41 -4.23 11.58
CA TYR A 104 5.62 -3.63 12.14
C TYR A 104 5.54 -3.56 13.65
N LEU A 105 6.62 -3.98 14.31
CA LEU A 105 6.80 -3.79 15.75
C LEU A 105 7.39 -2.41 15.98
N VAL A 106 6.62 -1.52 16.60
CA VAL A 106 7.11 -0.19 16.95
C VAL A 106 8.26 -0.32 17.96
N THR A 107 9.36 0.35 17.70
CA THR A 107 10.59 0.24 18.50
C THR A 107 10.83 1.52 19.32
N ALA A 108 11.77 1.44 20.28
CA ALA A 108 12.20 2.62 21.04
C ALA A 108 12.84 3.70 20.14
N ASP A 109 13.45 3.30 19.02
CA ASP A 109 14.10 4.22 18.07
C ASP A 109 13.08 5.06 17.27
N ASP A 110 11.81 4.67 17.27
CA ASP A 110 10.74 5.39 16.59
C ASP A 110 10.19 6.56 17.42
N VAL A 111 10.55 6.65 18.71
CA VAL A 111 10.14 7.72 19.62
C VAL A 111 10.59 9.08 19.08
N ASP A 112 9.76 10.10 19.32
CA ASP A 112 9.93 11.48 18.83
C ASP A 112 9.91 11.64 17.30
N SER A 113 9.59 10.57 16.58
CA SER A 113 9.45 10.57 15.12
C SER A 113 7.99 10.35 14.71
N TYR A 114 7.65 10.73 13.47
CA TYR A 114 6.40 10.35 12.84
C TYR A 114 6.60 9.03 12.09
N LEU A 115 5.81 8.02 12.43
CA LEU A 115 5.87 6.72 11.77
C LEU A 115 4.85 6.67 10.62
N ALA A 116 5.27 6.17 9.46
CA ALA A 116 4.42 6.04 8.28
C ALA A 116 4.70 4.72 7.55
N ILE A 117 3.76 4.33 6.69
CA ILE A 117 3.97 3.24 5.74
C ILE A 117 3.71 3.74 4.32
N GLU A 118 4.57 3.34 3.38
CA GLU A 118 4.34 3.40 1.95
C GLU A 118 3.99 2.01 1.40
N VAL A 119 2.96 1.96 0.56
CA VAL A 119 2.47 0.75 -0.09
C VAL A 119 2.49 0.96 -1.60
N GLN A 120 3.16 0.07 -2.32
CA GLN A 120 3.10 0.01 -3.79
C GLN A 120 2.43 -1.27 -4.27
N PRO A 121 1.17 -1.19 -4.73
CA PRO A 121 0.44 -2.32 -5.30
C PRO A 121 1.08 -2.84 -6.60
N MET A 122 0.92 -4.13 -6.86
CA MET A 122 1.41 -4.82 -8.05
C MET A 122 0.44 -5.93 -8.45
N ASP A 123 0.30 -6.16 -9.74
CA ASP A 123 -0.46 -7.28 -10.30
C ASP A 123 0.45 -8.41 -10.80
N ASP A 124 -0.14 -9.51 -11.27
CA ASP A 124 0.61 -10.66 -11.78
C ASP A 124 1.38 -10.35 -13.08
N ARG A 125 0.95 -9.31 -13.80
CA ARG A 125 1.62 -8.77 -14.99
C ARG A 125 2.83 -7.89 -14.63
N LYS A 126 3.15 -7.76 -13.34
CA LYS A 126 4.24 -6.94 -12.78
C LYS A 126 4.08 -5.44 -13.06
N ARG A 127 2.87 -4.98 -13.38
CA ARG A 127 2.57 -3.55 -13.42
C ARG A 127 2.54 -3.03 -11.99
N LYS A 128 3.10 -1.84 -11.78
CA LYS A 128 3.13 -1.20 -10.47
C LYS A 128 2.10 -0.09 -10.40
N GLY A 129 1.36 -0.08 -9.30
CA GLY A 129 0.44 0.96 -8.93
C GLY A 129 1.13 2.24 -8.46
N LYS A 130 0.32 3.27 -8.24
CA LYS A 130 0.74 4.47 -7.52
C LYS A 130 1.11 4.10 -6.08
N VAL A 131 2.22 4.66 -5.59
CA VAL A 131 2.60 4.56 -4.18
C VAL A 131 1.63 5.37 -3.33
N VAL A 132 1.11 4.76 -2.27
CA VAL A 132 0.23 5.42 -1.30
C VAL A 132 0.92 5.44 0.06
N LYS A 133 0.87 6.58 0.75
CA LYS A 133 1.50 6.79 2.06
C LYS A 133 0.45 7.17 3.10
N VAL A 134 0.52 6.55 4.28
CA VAL A 134 -0.28 6.94 5.45
C VAL A 134 0.58 6.99 6.71
N PHE A 135 0.19 7.85 7.65
CA PHE A 135 0.87 8.00 8.93
C PHE A 135 0.13 7.23 10.02
N ALA A 136 0.88 6.62 10.93
CA ALA A 136 0.35 6.09 12.17
C ALA A 136 0.00 7.23 13.13
N ASN A 137 -0.70 6.92 14.21
CA ASN A 137 -0.96 7.84 15.31
C ASN A 137 -1.54 9.20 14.88
N GLU A 138 -2.41 9.24 13.86
CA GLU A 138 -2.97 10.49 13.32
C GLU A 138 -1.91 11.52 12.90
N LYS A 139 -0.74 11.07 12.46
CA LYS A 139 0.43 11.93 12.17
C LYS A 139 0.90 12.71 13.40
N LYS A 140 0.81 12.12 14.60
CA LYS A 140 1.49 12.57 15.82
C LYS A 140 2.77 11.78 16.03
N LYS A 141 3.72 12.36 16.75
CA LYS A 141 4.98 11.69 17.11
C LYS A 141 4.69 10.45 17.95
N ILE A 142 5.50 9.41 17.79
CA ILE A 142 5.47 8.25 18.67
C ILE A 142 5.97 8.69 20.05
N THR A 143 5.18 8.40 21.07
CA THR A 143 5.52 8.68 22.47
C THR A 143 5.47 7.40 23.27
N TRP A 144 6.18 7.37 24.39
CA TRP A 144 5.95 6.34 25.39
C TRP A 144 4.52 6.46 25.95
N VAL A 145 3.86 5.33 26.14
CA VAL A 145 2.73 5.26 27.06
C VAL A 145 3.29 5.32 28.47
N CYS A 146 3.34 6.52 29.04
CA CYS A 146 3.35 6.61 30.50
C CYS A 146 1.99 6.08 30.95
N SER A 147 1.91 4.79 31.30
CA SER A 147 0.80 4.28 32.11
C SER A 147 0.73 5.21 33.32
N ASN A 148 -0.30 6.04 33.40
CA ASN A 148 -0.53 7.07 34.41
C ASN A 148 0.40 6.96 35.63
N PHE A 149 1.44 7.80 35.70
CA PHE A 149 2.01 8.21 37.00
C PHE A 149 1.06 9.22 37.68
N SER A 150 -0.25 8.96 37.59
CA SER A 150 -1.24 9.63 38.41
C SER A 150 -1.39 8.77 39.66
N ASN A 151 -0.69 9.20 40.73
CA ASN A 151 -0.77 8.76 42.13
C ASN A 151 0.26 7.77 42.72
N PHE A 152 1.52 7.75 42.29
CA PHE A 152 2.59 7.20 43.15
C PHE A 152 3.91 7.97 43.04
N LEU A 153 3.93 9.20 43.61
CA LEU A 153 4.96 9.70 44.53
C LEU A 153 4.67 11.20 44.82
N ILE A 154 3.64 11.47 45.62
CA ILE A 154 3.76 12.54 46.61
C ILE A 154 4.20 11.82 47.88
N ALA A 155 5.50 11.87 48.16
CA ALA A 155 6.10 11.80 49.49
C ALA A 155 7.64 11.84 49.33
N ALA A 156 8.16 12.95 48.81
CA ALA A 156 9.41 13.44 49.36
C ALA A 156 9.01 14.28 50.57
N GLU A 157 8.69 13.60 51.68
CA GLU A 157 8.62 14.26 52.99
C GLU A 157 10.06 14.52 53.41
N GLU A 158 10.37 15.81 53.61
CA GLU A 158 11.61 16.34 54.13
C GLU A 158 12.09 15.53 55.34
N LEU A 159 13.26 14.90 55.24
CA LEU A 159 13.91 14.30 56.41
C LEU A 159 14.31 15.44 57.36
N PRO A 160 13.91 15.43 58.64
CA PRO A 160 14.33 16.47 59.57
C PRO A 160 15.83 16.34 59.82
N VAL A 161 16.53 17.46 59.60
CA VAL A 161 17.92 17.65 60.04
C VAL A 161 17.94 17.52 61.56
N HIS A 162 18.73 16.57 62.08
CA HIS A 162 19.07 16.54 63.48
C HIS A 162 20.54 16.18 63.72
#